data_AF-A0A7C5X5R4-F1
#
_entry.id   AF-A0A7C5X5R4-F1
#
_cell.length_a   1.000
_cell.length_b   1.000
_cell.length_c   1.000
_cell.angle_alpha   90.00
_cell.angle_beta   90.00
_cell.angle_gamma   90.00
#
_symmetry.space_group_name_H-M   'P 1'
#
loop_
_entity.id
_entity.type
_entity.pdbx_description
1 polymer ?
#
loop_
_entity_poly.entity_id
_entity_poly.type
_entity_poly.pdbx_seq_one_letter_code
_entity_poly.pdbx_strand_id
1 'polypeptide(L)'
;MRGYYMFPDIYGDDIILVTEDDLWRFSNGVGIRLTSDFGVVIRPRFSPDGRWIAFTRLQQTDQGTTADVYVIPAGGGEPRRITYFGTPYTRTIGWTPDGRVLVYSDFKTPFPQWRE
;
A
#
# COMPACT_ATOMS: atom_id res chain seq x y z
N MET A 1 11.65 2.30 22.88
CA MET A 1 10.74 1.32 22.22
C MET A 1 11.35 0.98 20.87
N ARG A 2 11.34 -0.30 20.45
CA ARG A 2 11.67 -0.68 19.07
C ARG A 2 10.40 -0.49 18.22
N GLY A 3 10.51 0.20 17.08
CA GLY A 3 9.40 0.30 16.11
C GLY A 3 9.06 -1.08 15.54
N TYR A 4 7.83 -1.23 15.05
CA TYR A 4 7.44 -2.40 14.26
C TYR A 4 7.75 -2.12 12.79
N TYR A 5 8.31 -3.11 12.10
CA TYR A 5 8.63 -3.01 10.68
C TYR A 5 7.87 -4.10 9.94
N MET A 6 7.01 -3.71 9.01
CA MET A 6 6.13 -4.64 8.30
C MET A 6 6.16 -4.41 6.80
N PHE A 7 5.83 -5.46 6.06
CA PHE A 7 5.63 -5.43 4.60
C PHE A 7 6.77 -4.79 3.80
N PRO A 8 8.04 -5.21 3.99
CA PRO A 8 9.13 -4.66 3.20
C PRO A 8 9.00 -5.05 1.72
N ASP A 9 9.41 -4.14 0.84
CA ASP A 9 9.71 -4.41 -0.58
C ASP A 9 11.00 -3.65 -0.96
N ILE A 10 11.67 -4.08 -2.02
CA ILE A 10 13.00 -3.58 -2.38
C ILE A 10 13.09 -3.23 -3.87
N TYR A 11 13.80 -2.16 -4.20
CA TYR A 11 14.16 -1.78 -5.57
C TYR A 11 15.58 -1.19 -5.59
N GLY A 12 16.52 -1.90 -6.22
CA GLY A 12 17.94 -1.54 -6.13
C GLY A 12 18.39 -1.53 -4.67
N ASP A 13 18.95 -0.40 -4.23
CA ASP A 13 19.39 -0.16 -2.84
C ASP A 13 18.30 0.48 -1.95
N ASP A 14 17.10 0.70 -2.50
CA ASP A 14 15.98 1.29 -1.77
C ASP A 14 15.10 0.21 -1.14
N ILE A 15 14.78 0.40 0.14
CA ILE A 15 13.79 -0.41 0.86
C ILE A 15 12.58 0.45 1.15
N ILE A 16 11.38 -0.06 0.87
CA ILE A 16 10.13 0.50 1.39
C ILE A 16 9.56 -0.45 2.42
N LEU A 17 8.97 0.10 3.48
CA LEU A 17 8.31 -0.67 4.53
C LEU A 17 7.25 0.18 5.22
N VAL A 18 6.47 -0.47 6.08
CA VAL A 18 5.52 0.18 6.99
C VAL A 18 6.10 0.19 8.39
N THR A 19 6.12 1.37 9.01
CA THR A 19 6.38 1.59 10.44
C THR A 19 5.57 2.80 10.89
N GLU A 20 5.08 2.79 12.13
CA GLU A 20 4.25 3.89 12.67
C GLU A 20 3.02 4.20 11.79
N ASP A 21 2.40 3.16 11.24
CA ASP A 21 1.22 3.17 10.37
C ASP A 21 1.42 3.87 9.02
N ASP A 22 2.66 4.24 8.70
CA ASP A 22 3.03 4.98 7.51
C ASP A 22 4.05 4.28 6.63
N LEU A 23 4.09 4.73 5.37
CA LEU A 23 5.09 4.34 4.42
C LEU A 23 6.40 5.09 4.68
N TRP A 24 7.46 4.32 4.75
CA TRP A 24 8.82 4.83 4.79
C TRP A 24 9.64 4.22 3.67
N ARG A 25 10.47 5.05 3.03
CA ARG A 25 11.51 4.61 2.11
C ARG A 25 12.87 4.88 2.74
N PHE A 26 13.76 3.90 2.68
CA PHE A 26 15.13 4.00 3.12
C PHE A 26 16.06 3.85 1.92
N SER A 27 17.03 4.76 1.83
CA SER A 27 18.10 4.74 0.84
C SER A 27 19.42 4.93 1.57
N ASN A 28 20.34 3.97 1.47
CA ASN A 28 21.65 4.05 2.14
C ASN A 28 21.56 4.36 3.66
N GLY A 29 20.59 3.78 4.34
CA GLY A 29 20.36 3.98 5.77
C GLY A 29 19.63 5.28 6.15
N VAL A 30 19.30 6.13 5.18
CA VAL A 30 18.51 7.36 5.41
C VAL A 30 17.05 7.10 5.08
N GLY A 31 16.16 7.31 6.06
CA GLY A 31 14.72 7.12 5.91
C GLY A 31 13.99 8.43 5.63
N ILE A 32 13.04 8.40 4.68
CA ILE A 32 12.04 9.44 4.47
C ILE A 32 10.64 8.86 4.69
N ARG A 33 9.78 9.63 5.36
CA ARG A 33 8.36 9.32 5.52
C ARG A 33 7.61 9.79 4.28
N LEU A 34 6.83 8.89 3.68
CA LEU A 34 6.10 9.12 2.43
C LEU A 34 4.61 9.41 2.67
N THR A 35 4.05 8.98 3.79
CA THR A 35 2.67 9.28 4.20
C THR A 35 2.65 9.85 5.62
N SER A 36 1.73 10.76 5.90
CA SER A 36 1.43 11.26 7.24
C SER A 36 -0.07 11.52 7.33
N ASP A 37 -0.67 11.22 8.49
CA ASP A 37 -2.10 11.40 8.75
C ASP A 37 -2.99 10.73 7.69
N PHE A 38 -2.47 9.70 7.03
CA PHE A 38 -3.13 9.01 5.92
C PHE A 38 -3.96 7.80 6.39
N GLY A 39 -3.98 7.52 7.70
CA GLY A 39 -4.51 6.28 8.25
C GLY A 39 -3.54 5.10 8.05
N VAL A 40 -3.97 3.90 8.45
CA VAL A 40 -3.12 2.70 8.40
C VAL A 40 -2.86 2.30 6.95
N VAL A 41 -1.59 2.22 6.56
CA VAL A 41 -1.17 1.72 5.24
C VAL A 41 -0.45 0.38 5.35
N ILE A 42 -0.65 -0.48 4.35
CA ILE A 42 -0.08 -1.84 4.32
C ILE A 42 0.35 -2.23 2.90
N ARG A 43 1.22 -3.24 2.82
CA ARG A 43 1.63 -3.91 1.57
C ARG A 43 2.12 -2.96 0.47
N PRO A 44 3.07 -2.06 0.75
CA PRO A 44 3.67 -1.23 -0.30
C PRO A 44 4.46 -2.09 -1.27
N ARG A 45 4.43 -1.71 -2.56
CA ARG A 45 5.16 -2.37 -3.64
C ARG A 45 5.74 -1.37 -4.63
N PHE A 46 7.03 -1.47 -4.92
CA PHE A 46 7.67 -0.66 -5.96
C PHE A 46 7.14 -1.04 -7.34
N SER A 47 6.97 -0.04 -8.21
CA SER A 47 6.77 -0.26 -9.63
C SER A 47 8.03 -0.84 -10.28
N PRO A 48 7.92 -1.52 -11.44
CA PRO A 48 9.07 -2.13 -12.09
C PRO A 48 10.17 -1.13 -12.50
N ASP A 49 9.81 0.14 -12.67
CA ASP A 49 10.71 1.24 -12.98
C ASP A 49 11.17 2.03 -11.74
N GLY A 50 10.75 1.63 -10.54
CA GLY A 50 11.07 2.27 -9.27
C GLY A 50 10.47 3.66 -9.06
N ARG A 51 9.67 4.18 -9.99
CA ARG A 51 9.14 5.56 -9.92
C ARG A 51 7.91 5.71 -9.03
N TRP A 52 7.19 4.63 -8.78
CA TRP A 52 5.93 4.62 -8.03
C TRP A 52 5.95 3.56 -6.93
N ILE A 53 5.18 3.81 -5.89
CA ILE A 53 4.87 2.85 -4.84
C ILE A 53 3.36 2.66 -4.82
N ALA A 54 2.88 1.44 -5.05
CA ALA A 54 1.48 1.08 -4.84
C ALA A 54 1.32 0.54 -3.43
N PHE A 55 0.25 0.90 -2.73
CA PHE A 55 0.01 0.46 -1.35
C PHE A 55 -1.49 0.42 -1.05
N THR A 56 -1.85 -0.30 -0.02
CA THR A 56 -3.24 -0.39 0.46
C THR A 56 -3.42 0.53 1.65
N ARG A 57 -4.45 1.38 1.62
CA ARG A 57 -4.88 2.17 2.77
C ARG A 57 -6.10 1.52 3.39
N LEU A 58 -6.08 1.32 4.70
CA LEU A 58 -7.23 0.91 5.49
C LEU A 58 -7.91 2.15 6.07
N GLN A 59 -9.23 2.22 5.93
CA GLN A 59 -10.03 3.31 6.46
C GLN A 59 -11.16 2.76 7.32
N GLN A 60 -11.21 3.19 8.58
CA GLN A 60 -12.33 2.91 9.46
C GLN A 60 -13.52 3.82 9.10
N THR A 61 -14.71 3.23 9.02
CA THR A 61 -15.98 3.93 8.80
C THR A 61 -17.03 3.42 9.79
N ASP A 62 -18.18 4.09 9.86
CA ASP A 62 -19.34 3.65 10.66
C ASP A 62 -19.87 2.28 10.24
N GLN A 63 -19.60 1.88 8.99
CA GLN A 63 -20.02 0.61 8.40
C GLN A 63 -18.95 -0.49 8.50
N GLY A 64 -17.83 -0.20 9.19
CA GLY A 64 -16.68 -1.09 9.31
C GLY A 64 -15.45 -0.59 8.55
N THR A 65 -14.44 -1.45 8.45
CA THR A 65 -13.19 -1.14 7.73
C THR A 65 -13.40 -1.26 6.22
N THR A 66 -12.86 -0.30 5.47
CA THR A 66 -12.74 -0.35 4.02
C THR A 66 -11.27 -0.31 3.63
N ALA A 67 -10.94 -0.86 2.47
CA ALA A 67 -9.58 -0.85 1.95
C ALA A 67 -9.57 -0.41 0.48
N ASP A 68 -8.57 0.39 0.12
CA ASP A 68 -8.35 0.82 -1.25
C ASP A 68 -6.86 0.91 -1.59
N VAL A 69 -6.56 0.68 -2.86
CA VAL A 69 -5.20 0.81 -3.39
C VAL A 69 -4.95 2.24 -3.84
N TYR A 70 -3.78 2.74 -3.45
CA TYR A 70 -3.25 4.04 -3.80
C TYR A 70 -1.89 3.87 -4.48
N VAL A 71 -1.46 4.90 -5.20
CA VAL A 71 -0.10 5.05 -5.72
C VAL A 71 0.49 6.39 -5.29
N ILE A 72 1.77 6.42 -4.96
CA ILE A 72 2.53 7.64 -4.62
C ILE A 72 3.87 7.63 -5.38
N PRO A 73 4.42 8.77 -5.81
CA PRO A 73 5.78 8.79 -6.35
C PRO A 73 6.80 8.29 -5.32
N ALA A 74 7.80 7.52 -5.75
CA ALA A 74 8.81 6.97 -4.85
C ALA A 74 9.72 8.04 -4.20
N GLY A 75 9.74 9.25 -4.76
CA GLY A 75 10.39 10.43 -4.19
C GLY A 75 9.52 11.22 -3.20
N GLY A 76 8.29 10.77 -2.93
CA GLY A 76 7.29 11.52 -2.16
C GLY A 76 6.40 12.42 -3.03
N GLY A 77 5.36 12.97 -2.40
CA GLY A 77 4.32 13.77 -3.05
C GLY A 77 2.92 13.27 -2.68
N GLU A 78 1.92 13.72 -3.43
CA GLU A 78 0.53 13.40 -3.12
C GLU A 78 0.15 11.97 -3.55
N PRO A 79 -0.37 11.13 -2.64
CA PRO A 79 -0.94 9.84 -3.01
C PRO A 79 -2.21 9.97 -3.84
N ARG A 80 -2.34 9.12 -4.87
CA ARG A 80 -3.53 9.02 -5.72
C ARG A 80 -4.24 7.70 -5.51
N ARG A 81 -5.52 7.75 -5.13
CA ARG A 81 -6.41 6.58 -5.04
C ARG A 81 -6.66 6.00 -6.44
N ILE A 82 -6.59 4.68 -6.58
CA ILE A 82 -6.82 3.99 -7.86
C ILE A 82 -7.92 2.92 -7.81
N THR A 83 -8.42 2.58 -6.63
CA THR A 83 -9.63 1.74 -6.47
C THR A 83 -10.69 2.47 -5.65
N TYR A 84 -11.95 2.09 -5.84
CA TYR A 84 -13.10 2.67 -5.14
C TYR A 84 -14.12 1.56 -4.82
N PHE A 85 -13.63 0.45 -4.27
CA PHE A 85 -14.41 -0.78 -4.20
C PHE A 85 -15.23 -0.90 -2.93
N GLY A 86 -14.90 -0.14 -1.87
CA GLY A 86 -15.69 -0.08 -0.64
C GLY A 86 -15.75 -1.40 0.14
N THR A 87 -14.77 -2.27 -0.05
CA THR A 87 -14.66 -3.56 0.64
C THR A 87 -13.37 -3.62 1.48
N PRO A 88 -13.38 -4.28 2.66
CA PRO A 88 -12.17 -4.47 3.47
C PRO A 88 -11.11 -5.36 2.81
N TYR A 89 -11.45 -6.12 1.76
CA TYR A 89 -10.55 -7.15 1.20
C TYR A 89 -9.78 -6.71 -0.04
N THR A 90 -9.84 -5.43 -0.40
CA THR A 90 -8.99 -4.87 -1.46
C THR A 90 -7.55 -4.73 -0.96
N ARG A 91 -6.58 -5.30 -1.69
CA ARG A 91 -5.16 -5.17 -1.36
C ARG A 91 -4.26 -5.17 -2.59
N THR A 92 -3.16 -4.42 -2.48
CA THR A 92 -2.05 -4.43 -3.45
C THR A 92 -1.35 -5.79 -3.42
N ILE A 93 -1.15 -6.37 -4.61
CA ILE A 93 -0.38 -7.60 -4.80
C ILE A 93 0.99 -7.31 -5.42
N GLY A 94 1.08 -6.27 -6.26
CA GLY A 94 2.33 -5.88 -6.90
C GLY A 94 2.06 -5.14 -8.20
N TRP A 95 2.97 -5.31 -9.16
CA TRP A 95 2.90 -4.69 -10.47
C TRP A 95 3.14 -5.73 -11.55
N THR A 96 2.51 -5.50 -12.69
CA THR A 96 2.86 -6.15 -13.95
C THR A 96 4.12 -5.50 -14.54
N PRO A 97 4.87 -6.19 -15.41
CA PRO A 97 6.07 -5.62 -16.05
C PRO A 97 5.80 -4.34 -16.86
N ASP A 98 4.59 -4.17 -17.41
CA ASP A 98 4.17 -2.99 -18.17
C ASP A 98 3.62 -1.86 -17.28
N GLY A 99 3.80 -1.94 -15.96
CA GLY A 99 3.50 -0.83 -15.04
C GLY A 99 2.04 -0.72 -14.63
N ARG A 100 1.23 -1.77 -14.78
CA ARG A 100 -0.13 -1.82 -14.19
C ARG A 100 -0.09 -2.43 -12.80
N VAL A 101 -0.82 -1.84 -11.85
CA VAL A 101 -0.95 -2.35 -10.48
C VAL A 101 -1.81 -3.61 -10.47
N LEU A 102 -1.31 -4.67 -9.83
CA LEU A 102 -2.06 -5.89 -9.54
C LEU A 102 -2.75 -5.76 -8.19
N VAL A 103 -4.06 -5.99 -8.18
CA VAL A 103 -4.93 -5.85 -7.00
C VAL A 103 -5.69 -7.15 -6.79
N TYR A 104 -5.77 -7.61 -5.54
CA TYR A 104 -6.74 -8.60 -5.10
C TYR A 104 -7.92 -7.88 -4.47
N SER A 105 -9.15 -8.29 -4.75
CA SER A 105 -10.35 -7.79 -4.10
C SER A 105 -11.49 -8.82 -4.23
N ASP A 106 -12.44 -8.78 -3.31
CA ASP A 106 -13.72 -9.49 -3.41
C ASP A 106 -14.83 -8.59 -3.99
N PHE A 107 -14.50 -7.40 -4.49
CA PHE A 107 -15.46 -6.50 -5.10
C PHE A 107 -16.26 -7.18 -6.22
N LYS A 108 -17.59 -7.05 -6.15
CA LYS A 108 -18.57 -7.69 -7.06
C LYS A 108 -18.51 -9.22 -7.08
N THR A 109 -17.89 -9.86 -6.08
CA THR A 109 -17.99 -11.31 -5.94
C THR A 109 -19.41 -11.66 -5.50
N PRO A 110 -20.11 -12.58 -6.20
CA PRO A 110 -21.51 -12.90 -5.91
C PRO A 110 -21.71 -13.66 -4.60
N PHE A 111 -20.64 -14.23 -4.03
CA PHE A 111 -20.68 -14.96 -2.77
C PHE A 111 -19.73 -14.30 -1.76
N PRO A 112 -20.14 -14.12 -0.49
CA PRO A 112 -19.20 -13.81 0.56
C PRO A 112 -18.19 -14.96 0.60
N GLN A 113 -16.91 -14.61 0.45
CA GLN A 113 -15.80 -15.54 0.65
C GLN A 113 -16.00 -16.30 1.97
N TRP A 114 -15.88 -17.64 1.91
CA TRP A 114 -16.11 -18.53 3.05
C TRP A 114 -15.32 -18.03 4.27
N ARG A 115 -16.04 -17.86 5.38
CA ARG A 115 -15.49 -17.44 6.68
C ARG A 115 -15.56 -18.66 7.60
N GLU A 116 -14.42 -19.17 8.04
CA GLU A 116 -14.32 -20.04 9.22
C GLU A 116 -14.30 -19.22 10.50
#